data_AF-A0A4Y2J2K4-F1
#
_entry.id   AF-A0A4Y2J2K4-F1
#
_cell.length_a   1.000
_cell.length_b   1.000
_cell.length_c   1.000
_cell.angle_alpha   90.00
_cell.angle_beta   90.00
_cell.angle_gamma   90.00
#
_symmetry.space_group_name_H-M   'P 1'
#
loop_
_entity.id
_entity.type
_entity.pdbx_description
1 polymer ?
#
loop_
_entity_poly.entity_id
_entity_poly.type
_entity_poly.pdbx_seq_one_letter_code
_entity_poly.pdbx_strand_id
1 'polypeptide(L)'
;MKRISREIIFNESTVLLDPQRQFIAILQIRSFTFRKLASHLENACICTFVATDDADVHIVKITVVTYEKIKRQVVVRQYVDILVLLTDLTPDYIDILMLKEGKGKVKDRFYRSKDLQNSNLVNECKKIHSLRSCD
;
A
#
# COMPACT_ATOMS: atom_id res chain seq x y z
N MET A 1 -4.57 -26.23 -6.75
CA MET A 1 -5.81 -25.83 -7.44
C MET A 1 -6.32 -24.55 -6.77
N LYS A 2 -6.05 -23.37 -7.35
CA LYS A 2 -6.46 -22.07 -6.78
C LYS A 2 -7.99 -21.96 -6.92
N ARG A 3 -8.71 -21.92 -5.79
CA ARG A 3 -10.14 -21.56 -5.79
C ARG A 3 -10.21 -20.07 -6.10
N ILE A 4 -10.65 -19.74 -7.30
CA ILE A 4 -11.04 -18.37 -7.65
C ILE A 4 -12.31 -18.10 -6.84
N SER A 5 -12.26 -17.16 -5.89
CA SER A 5 -13.46 -16.67 -5.21
C SER A 5 -14.39 -16.11 -6.27
N ARG A 6 -15.59 -16.68 -6.38
CA ARG A 6 -16.66 -16.08 -7.19
C ARG A 6 -17.04 -14.77 -6.52
N GLU A 7 -17.07 -13.66 -7.25
CA GLU A 7 -17.65 -12.42 -6.75
C GLU A 7 -19.11 -12.70 -6.37
N ILE A 8 -19.43 -12.54 -5.08
CA ILE A 8 -20.79 -12.71 -4.57
C ILE A 8 -21.47 -11.34 -4.69
N ILE A 9 -22.35 -11.22 -5.67
CA ILE A 9 -23.15 -10.01 -5.90
C ILE A 9 -24.41 -10.11 -5.03
N PHE A 10 -24.53 -9.23 -4.04
CA PHE A 10 -25.75 -9.06 -3.26
C PHE A 10 -26.64 -8.02 -3.94
N ASN A 11 -27.92 -8.33 -4.11
CA ASN A 11 -28.93 -7.37 -4.57
C ASN A 11 -30.07 -7.26 -3.53
N GLU A 12 -30.98 -6.31 -3.74
CA GLU A 12 -32.07 -6.00 -2.79
C GLU A 12 -33.04 -7.17 -2.54
N SER A 13 -33.09 -8.16 -3.45
CA SER A 13 -33.92 -9.36 -3.32
C SER A 13 -33.20 -10.58 -2.72
N THR A 14 -31.93 -10.44 -2.33
CA THR A 14 -31.16 -11.56 -1.77
C THR A 14 -31.48 -11.77 -0.28
N VAL A 15 -32.02 -12.95 0.07
CA VAL A 15 -32.22 -13.32 1.48
C VAL A 15 -30.86 -13.65 2.11
N LEU A 16 -30.37 -12.75 2.95
CA LEU A 16 -29.07 -12.89 3.62
C LEU A 16 -29.13 -13.94 4.74
N LEU A 17 -28.28 -14.96 4.65
CA LEU A 17 -28.00 -15.91 5.74
C LEU A 17 -27.15 -15.23 6.84
N ASP A 18 -27.20 -15.75 8.07
CA ASP A 18 -26.47 -15.18 9.21
C ASP A 18 -24.96 -14.94 8.94
N PRO A 19 -24.22 -15.85 8.26
CA PRO A 19 -22.82 -15.58 7.89
C PRO A 19 -22.64 -14.41 6.92
N GLN A 20 -23.57 -14.20 5.99
CA GLN A 20 -23.53 -13.10 5.03
C GLN A 20 -23.83 -11.76 5.73
N ARG A 21 -24.76 -11.75 6.69
CA ARG A 21 -25.04 -10.57 7.53
C ARG A 21 -23.84 -10.19 8.38
N GLN A 22 -23.17 -11.16 9.01
CA GLN A 22 -21.94 -10.92 9.76
C GLN A 22 -20.83 -10.37 8.87
N PHE A 23 -20.66 -10.92 7.66
CA PHE A 23 -19.68 -10.42 6.69
C PHE A 23 -19.94 -8.96 6.30
N ILE A 24 -21.18 -8.61 5.96
CA ILE A 24 -21.57 -7.22 5.65
C ILE A 24 -21.36 -6.31 6.85
N ALA A 25 -21.75 -6.74 8.06
CA ALA A 25 -21.55 -5.97 9.27
C ALA A 25 -20.05 -5.70 9.53
N ILE A 26 -19.18 -6.70 9.32
CA ILE A 26 -17.73 -6.53 9.42
C ILE A 26 -17.21 -5.53 8.39
N LEU A 27 -17.68 -5.59 7.13
CA LEU A 27 -17.30 -4.63 6.09
C LEU A 27 -17.77 -3.20 6.43
N GLN A 28 -19.00 -3.06 6.94
CA GLN A 28 -19.56 -1.78 7.38
C GLN A 28 -18.80 -1.21 8.57
N ILE A 29 -18.46 -2.03 9.56
CA ILE A 29 -17.66 -1.63 10.73
C ILE A 29 -16.27 -1.19 10.27
N ARG A 30 -15.60 -1.94 9.39
CA ARG A 30 -14.27 -1.58 8.86
C ARG A 30 -14.32 -0.25 8.12
N SER A 31 -15.26 -0.08 7.19
CA SER A 31 -15.41 1.19 6.43
C SER A 31 -15.78 2.38 7.31
N PHE A 32 -16.63 2.19 8.32
CA PHE A 32 -16.94 3.21 9.32
C PHE A 32 -15.70 3.62 10.12
N THR A 33 -14.90 2.65 10.56
CA THR A 33 -13.69 2.90 11.35
C THR A 33 -12.63 3.66 10.55
N PHE A 34 -12.43 3.31 9.26
CA PHE A 34 -11.52 4.04 8.38
C PHE A 34 -11.98 5.49 8.14
N ARG A 35 -13.27 5.73 7.89
CA ARG A 35 -13.80 7.09 7.73
C ARG A 35 -13.62 7.93 8.98
N LYS A 36 -13.81 7.33 10.16
CA LYS A 36 -13.60 8.02 11.43
C LYS A 36 -12.12 8.41 11.60
N LEU A 37 -11.19 7.50 11.32
CA LEU A 37 -9.76 7.80 11.33
C LEU A 37 -9.40 8.90 10.32
N ALA A 38 -9.94 8.83 9.11
CA ALA A 38 -9.72 9.85 8.07
C ALA A 38 -10.16 11.23 8.54
N SER A 39 -11.36 11.34 9.13
CA SER A 39 -11.86 12.60 9.70
C SER A 39 -10.96 13.13 10.83
N HIS A 40 -10.43 12.26 11.70
CA HIS A 40 -9.47 12.69 12.72
C HIS A 40 -8.16 13.23 12.14
N LEU A 41 -7.66 12.61 11.06
CA LEU A 41 -6.46 13.06 10.35
C LEU A 41 -6.70 14.39 9.62
N GLU A 42 -7.85 14.54 8.95
CA GLU A 42 -8.23 15.78 8.27
C GLU A 42 -8.38 16.96 9.24
N ASN A 43 -8.93 16.71 10.43
CA ASN A 43 -8.99 17.69 11.52
C ASN A 43 -7.60 18.10 12.02
N ALA A 44 -6.59 17.24 11.85
CA ALA A 44 -5.18 17.53 12.15
C ALA A 44 -4.43 18.11 10.93
N CYS A 45 -5.15 18.55 9.88
CA CYS A 45 -4.61 19.06 8.62
C CYS A 45 -3.76 18.02 7.84
N ILE A 46 -4.05 16.73 8.02
CA ILE A 46 -3.42 15.63 7.27
C ILE A 46 -4.41 15.17 6.19
N CYS A 47 -4.05 15.36 4.93
CA CYS A 47 -4.87 14.92 3.80
C CYS A 47 -4.90 13.39 3.74
N THR A 48 -6.10 12.83 3.54
CA THR A 48 -6.28 11.39 3.35
C THR A 48 -6.76 11.09 1.93
N PHE A 49 -6.31 9.95 1.38
CA PHE A 49 -6.70 9.48 0.06
C PHE A 49 -7.04 7.99 0.15
N VAL A 50 -8.12 7.59 -0.52
CA VAL A 50 -8.52 6.19 -0.62
C VAL A 50 -8.26 5.72 -2.05
N ALA A 51 -7.35 4.76 -2.21
CA ALA A 51 -7.14 4.10 -3.50
C ALA A 51 -8.32 3.16 -3.78
N THR A 52 -8.81 3.16 -5.02
CA THR A 52 -9.84 2.20 -5.47
C THR A 52 -9.26 0.81 -5.69
N ASP A 53 -7.98 0.74 -6.03
CA ASP A 53 -7.25 -0.48 -6.36
C ASP A 53 -6.15 -0.71 -5.30
N ASP A 54 -4.89 -0.84 -5.72
CA ASP A 54 -3.73 -0.99 -4.85
C ASP A 54 -3.23 0.38 -4.32
N ALA A 55 -3.20 0.51 -3.00
CA ALA A 55 -2.70 1.68 -2.30
C ALA A 55 -1.18 1.90 -2.50
N ASP A 56 -0.38 0.84 -2.63
CA ASP A 56 1.07 0.95 -2.84
C ASP A 56 1.39 1.54 -4.20
N VAL A 57 0.72 1.07 -5.26
CA VAL A 57 0.82 1.66 -6.59
C VAL A 57 0.40 3.13 -6.58
N HIS A 58 -0.69 3.44 -5.86
CA HIS A 58 -1.20 4.81 -5.79
C HIS A 58 -0.23 5.76 -5.05
N ILE A 59 0.41 5.30 -3.96
CA ILE A 59 1.43 6.07 -3.25
C ILE A 59 2.61 6.36 -4.16
N VAL A 60 3.18 5.35 -4.83
CA VAL A 60 4.35 5.55 -5.68
C VAL A 60 4.04 6.54 -6.82
N LYS A 61 2.87 6.40 -7.45
CA LYS A 61 2.40 7.34 -8.49
C LYS A 61 2.27 8.76 -7.97
N ILE A 62 1.64 8.97 -6.82
CA ILE A 62 1.50 10.29 -6.21
C ILE A 62 2.88 10.87 -5.89
N THR A 63 3.79 10.07 -5.34
CA THR A 63 5.15 10.51 -5.00
C THR A 63 5.89 10.99 -6.26
N VAL A 64 5.81 10.23 -7.37
CA VAL A 64 6.40 10.63 -8.65
C VAL A 64 5.78 11.92 -9.20
N VAL A 65 4.45 12.01 -9.24
CA VAL A 65 3.74 13.21 -9.76
C VAL A 65 4.03 14.46 -8.95
N THR A 66 4.14 14.34 -7.63
CA THR A 66 4.38 15.48 -6.74
C THR A 66 5.85 15.83 -6.62
N TYR A 67 6.77 14.99 -7.10
CA TYR A 67 8.22 15.20 -6.97
C TYR A 67 8.70 16.51 -7.61
N GLU A 68 8.06 16.92 -8.71
CA GLU A 68 8.40 18.18 -9.36
C GLU A 68 8.14 19.39 -8.46
N LYS A 69 7.07 19.33 -7.66
CA LYS A 69 6.66 20.36 -6.72
C LYS A 69 7.43 20.27 -5.41
N ILE A 70 7.63 19.05 -4.91
CA ILE A 70 8.25 18.75 -3.63
C ILE A 70 9.45 17.85 -3.88
N LYS A 71 10.63 18.47 -3.96
CA LYS A 71 11.91 17.82 -4.35
C LYS A 71 12.41 16.77 -3.36
N ARG A 72 11.89 16.75 -2.13
CA ARG A 72 12.26 15.76 -1.10
C ARG A 72 11.01 15.14 -0.52
N GLN A 73 10.83 13.86 -0.77
CA GLN A 73 9.69 13.09 -0.28
C GLN A 73 10.17 11.82 0.39
N VAL A 74 9.46 11.44 1.47
CA VAL A 74 9.72 10.21 2.21
C VAL A 74 8.44 9.38 2.22
N VAL A 75 8.53 8.15 1.71
CA VAL A 75 7.48 7.15 1.76
C VAL A 75 7.69 6.30 3.01
N VAL A 76 6.75 6.32 3.95
CA VAL A 76 6.82 5.52 5.18
C VAL A 76 6.03 4.23 4.99
N ARG A 77 6.72 3.08 5.02
CA ARG A 77 6.11 1.76 4.80
C ARG A 77 6.83 0.66 5.60
N GLN A 78 6.05 -0.31 6.06
CA GLN A 78 6.59 -1.44 6.85
C GLN A 78 7.07 -2.61 5.97
N TYR A 79 6.36 -2.85 4.87
CA TYR A 79 6.62 -3.96 3.97
C TYR A 79 7.67 -3.56 2.91
N VAL A 80 8.46 -4.54 2.50
CA VAL A 80 9.61 -4.37 1.59
C VAL A 80 9.22 -4.60 0.12
N ASP A 81 8.02 -5.09 -0.14
CA ASP A 81 7.41 -5.23 -1.46
C ASP A 81 7.33 -3.89 -2.21
N ILE A 82 7.05 -2.78 -1.52
CA ILE A 82 7.01 -1.46 -2.14
C ILE A 82 8.36 -1.04 -2.75
N LEU A 83 9.49 -1.63 -2.32
CA LEU A 83 10.80 -1.38 -2.92
C LEU A 83 10.82 -1.76 -4.40
N VAL A 84 10.14 -2.86 -4.76
CA VAL A 84 10.03 -3.32 -6.15
C VAL A 84 9.20 -2.33 -6.98
N LEU A 85 8.09 -1.85 -6.42
CA LEU A 85 7.25 -0.83 -7.06
C LEU A 85 8.00 0.49 -7.23
N LEU A 86 8.77 0.91 -6.23
CA LEU A 86 9.59 2.12 -6.31
C LEU A 86 10.63 2.01 -7.43
N THR A 87 11.28 0.86 -7.59
CA THR A 87 12.29 0.73 -8.66
C THR A 87 11.70 0.69 -10.05
N ASP A 88 10.52 0.08 -10.20
CA ASP A 88 9.89 -0.14 -11.49
C ASP A 88 9.10 1.09 -11.98
N LEU A 89 8.52 1.88 -11.07
CA LEU A 89 7.67 3.03 -11.41
C LEU A 89 8.36 4.39 -11.27
N THR A 90 9.52 4.47 -10.59
CA THR A 90 10.24 5.73 -10.43
C THR A 90 11.19 5.96 -11.60
N PRO A 91 11.09 7.09 -12.32
CA PRO A 91 12.09 7.48 -13.31
C PRO A 91 13.50 7.61 -12.70
N ASP A 92 14.53 7.33 -13.49
CA ASP A 92 15.95 7.37 -13.09
C ASP A 92 16.43 8.73 -12.57
N TYR A 93 15.83 9.84 -13.02
CA TYR A 93 16.15 11.19 -12.57
C TYR A 93 15.55 11.53 -11.19
N ILE A 94 14.55 10.78 -10.73
CA ILE A 94 13.83 11.00 -9.48
C ILE A 94 14.46 10.19 -8.33
N ASP A 95 14.72 10.83 -7.19
CA ASP A 95 15.20 10.15 -5.98
C ASP A 95 14.12 10.18 -4.88
N ILE A 96 13.53 9.03 -4.59
CA ILE A 96 12.53 8.85 -3.53
C ILE A 96 13.18 8.12 -2.36
N LEU A 97 12.98 8.64 -1.15
CA LEU A 97 13.40 7.98 0.08
C LEU A 97 12.25 7.15 0.63
N MET A 98 12.50 5.88 0.94
CA MET A 98 11.60 5.03 1.72
C MET A 98 12.13 4.90 3.14
N LEU A 99 11.29 5.19 4.12
CA LEU A 99 11.54 4.90 5.53
C LEU A 99 10.83 3.60 5.91
N LYS A 100 11.63 2.59 6.24
CA LYS A 100 11.15 1.38 6.89
C LYS A 100 11.32 1.51 8.40
N GLU A 101 10.21 1.54 9.10
CA GLU A 101 10.19 1.52 10.56
C GLU A 101 10.85 0.24 11.10
N GLY A 102 11.69 0.42 12.10
CA GLY A 102 12.27 -0.64 12.90
C GLY A 102 11.22 -1.27 13.81
N LYS A 103 11.45 -2.52 14.24
CA LYS A 103 10.62 -3.16 15.28
C LYS A 103 11.49 -3.54 16.46
N GLY A 104 11.04 -3.22 17.67
CA GLY A 104 11.73 -3.54 18.92
C GLY A 104 13.11 -2.88 19.01
N LYS A 105 14.17 -3.69 19.03
CA LYS A 105 15.57 -3.20 19.12
C LYS A 105 16.17 -2.82 17.76
N VAL A 106 15.46 -3.08 16.67
CA VAL A 106 15.94 -2.77 15.31
C VAL A 106 15.68 -1.29 15.03
N LYS A 107 16.71 -0.58 14.58
CA LYS A 107 16.59 0.82 14.15
C LYS A 107 15.85 0.94 12.82
N ASP A 108 15.28 2.12 12.61
CA ASP A 108 14.71 2.51 11.32
C ASP A 108 15.76 2.46 10.21
N ARG A 109 15.32 2.14 8.99
CA ARG A 109 16.18 2.07 7.81
C ARG A 109 15.62 2.93 6.70
N PHE A 110 16.49 3.70 6.08
CA PHE A 110 16.17 4.45 4.87
C PHE A 110 16.69 3.71 3.64
N TYR A 111 15.92 3.74 2.57
CA TYR A 111 16.31 3.23 1.27
C TYR A 111 16.05 4.30 0.21
N ARG A 112 16.99 4.53 -0.70
CA ARG A 112 16.80 5.45 -1.84
C ARG A 112 16.45 4.67 -3.09
N SER A 113 15.50 5.19 -3.87
CA SER A 113 15.12 4.58 -5.15
C SER A 113 16.32 4.43 -6.09
N LYS A 114 17.22 5.43 -6.13
CA LYS A 114 18.43 5.38 -6.97
C LYS A 114 19.40 4.28 -6.55
N ASP A 115 19.61 4.10 -5.26
CA ASP A 115 20.50 3.05 -4.74
C ASP A 115 19.92 1.67 -5.06
N LEU A 116 18.60 1.53 -4.94
CA LEU A 116 17.89 0.30 -5.29
C LEU A 116 18.00 -0.01 -6.78
N GLN A 117 17.73 0.95 -7.67
CA GLN A 117 17.80 0.76 -9.12
C GLN A 117 19.18 0.33 -9.60
N ASN A 118 20.23 0.84 -8.96
CA ASN A 118 21.62 0.49 -9.26
C ASN A 118 22.09 -0.82 -8.59
N SER A 119 21.23 -1.45 -7.78
CA SER A 119 21.59 -2.64 -7.01
C SER A 119 21.00 -3.92 -7.63
N ASN A 120 21.74 -5.02 -7.51
CA ASN A 120 21.22 -6.35 -7.81
C ASN A 120 20.10 -6.80 -6.84
N LEU A 121 19.86 -6.03 -5.76
CA LEU A 121 18.86 -6.35 -4.73
C LEU A 121 17.45 -6.35 -5.30
N VAL A 122 17.14 -5.53 -6.30
CA VAL A 122 15.80 -5.51 -6.92
C VAL A 122 15.50 -6.84 -7.61
N ASN A 123 16.47 -7.39 -8.35
CA ASN A 123 16.32 -8.70 -8.99
C ASN A 123 16.17 -9.82 -7.95
N GLU A 124 16.86 -9.70 -6.83
CA GLU A 124 16.75 -10.65 -5.72
C GLU A 124 15.39 -10.52 -4.99
N CYS A 125 14.92 -9.29 -4.76
CA CYS A 125 13.60 -8.99 -4.21
C CYS A 125 12.48 -9.52 -5.12
N LYS A 126 12.57 -9.32 -6.44
CA LYS A 126 11.61 -9.88 -7.41
C LYS A 126 11.57 -11.41 -7.36
N LYS A 127 12.73 -12.06 -7.21
CA LYS A 127 12.81 -13.53 -7.02
C LYS A 127 12.23 -14.00 -5.68
N ILE A 128 12.49 -13.29 -4.59
CA ILE A 128 11.97 -13.64 -3.27
C ILE A 128 10.45 -13.43 -3.21
N HIS A 129 9.96 -12.35 -3.81
CA HIS A 129 8.54 -12.02 -3.86
C HIS A 129 7.74 -13.04 -4.68
N SER A 130 8.30 -13.55 -5.79
CA SER A 130 7.67 -14.63 -6.55
C SER A 130 7.67 -15.99 -5.84
N LEU A 131 8.61 -16.22 -4.91
CA LEU A 131 8.71 -17.44 -4.11
C LEU A 131 7.82 -17.42 -2.86
N ARG A 132 7.69 -16.26 -2.21
CA ARG A 132 6.80 -16.05 -1.06
C ARG A 132 5.50 -15.45 -1.56
N SER A 133 4.58 -16.30 -2.02
CA SER A 133 3.20 -15.89 -2.33
C SER A 133 2.56 -15.25 -1.09
N CYS A 134 2.68 -13.94 -0.96
CA CYS A 134 2.04 -13.12 0.07
C CYS A 134 1.39 -11.95 -0.66
N ASP A 135 0.27 -12.26 -1.30
CA ASP A 135 -0.84 -11.33 -1.53
C ASP A 135 -1.99 -11.76 -0.60
#